data_AF-A0A920K4U5-F1
#
_entry.id   AF-A0A920K4U5-F1
#
_cell.length_a   1.000
_cell.length_b   1.000
_cell.length_c   1.000
_cell.angle_alpha   90.00
_cell.angle_beta   90.00
_cell.angle_gamma   90.00
#
_symmetry.space_group_name_H-M   'P 1'
#
loop_
_entity.id
_entity.type
_entity.pdbx_description
1 polymer ?
#
loop_
_entity_poly.entity_id
_entity_poly.type
_entity_poly.pdbx_seq_one_letter_code
_entity_poly.pdbx_strand_id
1 'polypeptide(L)'
;MMHCKNNKNKNKNQNENVTRRKKNSFNKFFEDSTNSPCINKIYATLFSGLLFGAGTSSVVALELDTGEWSSSINANITIGTSIRAQDPDNELYSQADGVRAGLGTGGLGATNTDSSNVNYSKGDAWSTLLRATIDYSISKEDFGLFTRVRAWHDFALEGSGVNQGNGGSGYSQNNPLSDHGFAHLSKFSGVAILDAYVYNTLDVGDLPLQIRVGNQVINWGESLFVQGINQINPIDLTSLRRPGTEIRDAFLPVKAISTNLGLGGGSSLEAFYQVEWNPANLDSCGTYWAPVEFQITTKNGMACSQTITTLPGLSNPVGLAAGLSVPMGPGIDGPDKDQYGVAFRTPVESLDGELGLYFMKYSSRIPFISGRSGSNIRLSARL
;
A
#
# COMPACT_ATOMS: atom_id res chain seq x y z
N MET A 1 -12.74 16.11 74.99
CA MET A 1 -13.07 16.91 73.79
C MET A 1 -12.43 16.21 72.59
N MET A 2 -13.15 15.32 71.88
CA MET A 2 -13.90 15.63 70.64
C MET A 2 -13.07 16.49 69.67
N HIS A 3 -12.77 16.13 68.41
CA HIS A 3 -13.55 15.34 67.46
C HIS A 3 -12.67 14.89 66.28
N CYS A 4 -13.01 13.75 65.69
CA CYS A 4 -12.51 13.20 64.42
C CYS A 4 -13.05 13.98 63.20
N LYS A 5 -12.29 14.02 62.09
CA LYS A 5 -12.86 13.81 60.74
C LYS A 5 -11.79 13.52 59.67
N ASN A 6 -12.02 12.41 58.98
CA ASN A 6 -11.41 11.97 57.71
C ASN A 6 -11.59 13.02 56.60
N ASN A 7 -10.64 13.08 55.65
CA ASN A 7 -10.96 13.49 54.29
C ASN A 7 -10.16 12.68 53.25
N LYS A 8 -10.86 11.71 52.63
CA LYS A 8 -10.50 11.09 51.34
C LYS A 8 -10.67 12.15 50.22
N ASN A 9 -9.97 11.94 49.11
CA ASN A 9 -10.00 12.68 47.83
C ASN A 9 -8.94 13.77 47.61
N LYS A 10 -7.72 13.33 47.26
CA LYS A 10 -6.82 14.06 46.36
C LYS A 10 -6.25 13.07 45.36
N ASN A 11 -6.93 12.89 44.22
CA ASN A 11 -6.37 12.38 42.95
C ASN A 11 -7.44 12.45 41.84
N LYS A 12 -7.97 13.65 41.57
CA LYS A 12 -8.85 13.86 40.40
C LYS A 12 -8.60 15.17 39.62
N ASN A 13 -7.66 16.01 40.04
CA ASN A 13 -7.48 17.36 39.46
C ASN A 13 -6.19 17.58 38.66
N GLN A 14 -5.45 16.53 38.28
CA GLN A 14 -4.28 16.68 37.39
C GLN A 14 -4.57 16.36 35.91
N ASN A 15 -5.69 15.70 35.58
CA ASN A 15 -6.04 15.38 34.19
C ASN A 15 -6.93 16.43 33.49
N GLU A 16 -7.45 17.45 34.17
CA GLU A 16 -8.27 18.50 33.53
C GLU A 16 -7.44 19.69 33.00
N ASN A 17 -6.21 19.90 33.49
CA ASN A 17 -5.39 21.04 33.09
C ASN A 17 -4.55 20.81 31.82
N VAL A 18 -4.36 19.57 31.38
CA VAL A 18 -3.69 19.25 30.11
C VAL A 18 -4.65 19.39 28.91
N THR A 19 -5.93 19.08 29.12
CA THR A 19 -6.98 19.14 28.09
C THR A 19 -7.39 20.58 27.75
N ARG A 20 -7.30 21.51 28.72
CA ARG A 20 -7.63 22.93 28.51
C ARG A 20 -6.58 23.72 27.73
N ARG A 21 -5.29 23.32 27.79
CA ARG A 21 -4.22 23.98 27.00
C ARG A 21 -4.24 23.61 25.52
N LYS A 22 -4.70 22.41 25.14
CA LYS A 22 -4.81 22.00 23.73
C LYS A 22 -5.99 22.67 22.99
N LYS A 23 -7.09 22.98 23.67
CA LYS A 23 -8.27 23.63 23.06
C LYS A 23 -8.04 25.10 22.67
N ASN A 24 -7.19 25.82 23.40
CA ASN A 24 -6.94 27.25 23.13
C ASN A 24 -5.88 27.52 22.04
N SER A 25 -5.09 26.52 21.64
CA SER A 25 -4.11 26.66 20.55
C SER A 25 -4.73 26.52 19.16
N PHE A 26 -5.81 25.74 19.04
CA PHE A 26 -6.45 25.46 17.75
C PHE A 26 -7.35 26.61 17.30
N ASN A 27 -8.09 27.24 18.23
CA ASN A 27 -8.93 28.38 17.91
C ASN A 27 -8.12 29.64 17.54
N LYS A 28 -6.92 29.80 18.11
CA LYS A 28 -6.09 30.99 17.86
C LYS A 28 -5.38 30.98 16.50
N PHE A 29 -5.27 29.81 15.85
CA PHE A 29 -4.73 29.71 14.49
C PHE A 29 -5.77 30.13 13.42
N PHE A 30 -7.06 30.00 13.73
CA PHE A 30 -8.15 30.36 12.82
C PHE A 30 -8.61 31.82 12.92
N GLU A 31 -8.25 32.54 13.97
CA GLU A 31 -8.70 33.92 14.21
C GLU A 31 -7.80 35.00 13.54
N ASP A 32 -6.53 34.69 13.23
CA ASP A 32 -5.57 35.68 12.71
C ASP A 32 -5.49 35.74 11.16
N SER A 33 -6.27 34.91 10.44
CA SER A 33 -6.24 34.85 8.97
C SER A 33 -7.30 35.71 8.27
N THR A 34 -8.15 36.45 8.99
CA THR A 34 -9.39 37.03 8.42
C THR A 34 -9.32 38.50 8.01
N ASN A 35 -8.15 39.15 7.94
CA ASN A 35 -8.05 40.57 7.58
C ASN A 35 -7.31 40.83 6.26
N SER A 36 -7.83 40.30 5.15
CA SER A 36 -7.45 40.76 3.80
C SER A 36 -8.63 40.63 2.82
N PRO A 37 -9.06 41.69 2.11
CA PRO A 37 -10.36 41.69 1.40
C PRO A 37 -10.42 40.86 0.11
N CYS A 38 -9.36 40.13 -0.27
CA CYS A 38 -9.30 39.42 -1.56
C CYS A 38 -9.57 37.91 -1.48
N ILE A 39 -9.91 37.36 -0.30
CA ILE A 39 -10.02 35.89 -0.07
C ILE A 39 -11.49 35.41 0.12
N ASN A 40 -12.48 36.31 0.04
CA ASN A 40 -13.88 35.98 0.37
C ASN A 40 -14.74 35.39 -0.77
N LYS A 41 -14.15 34.88 -1.85
CA LYS A 41 -14.91 34.19 -2.92
C LYS A 41 -14.63 32.68 -3.04
N ILE A 42 -13.84 32.08 -2.16
CA ILE A 42 -13.50 30.64 -2.24
C ILE A 42 -14.21 29.78 -1.17
N TYR A 43 -14.91 30.37 -0.18
CA TYR A 43 -15.42 29.64 0.99
C TYR A 43 -16.93 29.39 1.06
N ALA A 44 -17.66 29.41 -0.06
CA ALA A 44 -19.12 29.23 -0.03
C ALA A 44 -19.61 28.07 -0.91
N THR A 45 -19.07 26.86 -0.74
CA THR A 45 -19.79 25.63 -1.15
C THR A 45 -19.33 24.39 -0.38
N LEU A 46 -19.39 24.42 0.95
CA LEU A 46 -19.30 23.20 1.76
C LEU A 46 -20.19 23.40 2.99
N PHE A 47 -21.36 22.77 3.00
CA PHE A 47 -22.04 22.16 4.15
C PHE A 47 -23.51 21.92 3.82
N SER A 48 -23.85 20.70 3.40
CA SER A 48 -25.00 19.95 3.93
C SER A 48 -24.98 18.53 3.36
N GLY A 49 -25.01 17.51 4.23
CA GLY A 49 -25.17 16.11 3.83
C GLY A 49 -24.36 15.14 4.66
N LEU A 50 -24.79 14.89 5.90
CA LEU A 50 -24.35 13.74 6.68
C LEU A 50 -25.27 12.56 6.33
N LEU A 51 -24.75 11.50 5.72
CA LEU A 51 -25.23 10.10 5.80
C LEU A 51 -24.35 9.22 4.90
N PHE A 52 -23.61 8.28 5.53
CA PHE A 52 -22.88 7.15 4.95
C PHE A 52 -22.34 7.30 3.50
N GLY A 53 -21.05 7.63 3.34
CA GLY A 53 -20.34 7.37 2.08
C GLY A 53 -19.21 8.34 1.74
N ALA A 54 -18.24 7.78 1.00
CA ALA A 54 -17.22 8.41 0.15
C ALA A 54 -16.24 9.40 0.79
N GLY A 55 -14.94 9.06 0.73
CA GLY A 55 -13.87 10.01 0.98
C GLY A 55 -14.00 11.23 0.06
N THR A 56 -13.67 12.41 0.59
CA THR A 56 -13.59 13.62 -0.22
C THR A 56 -12.33 13.56 -1.06
N SER A 57 -12.45 13.28 -2.36
CA SER A 57 -11.38 13.49 -3.33
C SER A 57 -11.44 14.93 -3.82
N SER A 58 -10.41 15.73 -3.56
CA SER A 58 -10.24 17.02 -4.22
C SER A 58 -9.31 16.82 -5.41
N VAL A 59 -9.78 17.20 -6.60
CA VAL A 59 -8.98 17.18 -7.82
C VAL A 59 -8.69 18.63 -8.23
N VAL A 60 -7.43 18.93 -8.48
CA VAL A 60 -6.98 20.22 -9.03
C VAL A 60 -6.27 19.93 -10.34
N ALA A 61 -6.76 20.52 -11.43
CA ALA A 61 -6.13 20.48 -12.74
C ALA A 61 -5.66 21.89 -13.11
N LEU A 62 -4.42 22.00 -13.56
CA LEU A 62 -3.84 23.23 -14.10
C LEU A 62 -3.24 22.92 -15.47
N GLU A 63 -3.65 23.69 -16.47
CA GLU A 63 -3.11 23.64 -17.82
C GLU A 63 -2.34 24.93 -18.11
N LEU A 64 -1.11 24.80 -18.61
CA LEU A 64 -0.26 25.91 -19.01
C LEU A 64 0.25 25.62 -20.42
N ASP A 65 -0.14 26.46 -21.36
CA ASP A 65 0.32 26.43 -22.74
C ASP A 65 1.17 27.68 -23.00
N THR A 66 2.45 27.49 -23.30
CA THR A 66 3.39 28.58 -23.61
C THR A 66 3.58 28.77 -25.12
N GLY A 67 2.75 28.15 -25.96
CA GLY A 67 2.80 28.20 -27.42
C GLY A 67 3.76 27.19 -28.07
N GLU A 68 4.89 26.88 -27.41
CA GLU A 68 5.81 25.82 -27.87
C GLU A 68 5.67 24.50 -27.10
N TRP A 69 5.25 24.58 -25.83
CA TRP A 69 5.11 23.44 -24.95
C TRP A 69 3.73 23.49 -24.30
N SER A 70 3.01 22.39 -24.40
CA SER A 70 1.78 22.16 -23.64
C SER A 70 2.13 21.39 -22.38
N SER A 71 1.69 21.88 -21.22
CA SER A 71 1.91 21.22 -19.95
C SER A 71 0.63 21.12 -19.13
N SER A 72 0.47 20.01 -18.43
CA SER A 72 -0.65 19.80 -17.52
C SER A 72 -0.19 19.22 -16.19
N ILE A 73 -0.81 19.68 -15.11
CA ILE A 73 -0.65 19.12 -13.77
C ILE A 73 -2.03 18.71 -13.26
N ASN A 74 -2.18 17.45 -12.88
CA ASN A 74 -3.37 16.92 -12.23
C ASN A 74 -2.99 16.42 -10.84
N ALA A 75 -3.54 17.04 -9.80
CA ALA A 75 -3.35 16.62 -8.41
C ALA A 75 -4.65 16.03 -7.86
N ASN A 76 -4.57 14.82 -7.30
CA ASN A 76 -5.65 14.15 -6.56
C ASN A 76 -5.21 13.99 -5.11
N ILE A 77 -6.00 14.54 -4.18
CA ILE A 77 -5.78 14.35 -2.73
C ILE A 77 -6.97 13.59 -2.17
N THR A 78 -6.69 12.48 -1.49
CA THR A 78 -7.71 11.62 -0.89
C THR A 78 -7.37 11.36 0.58
N ILE A 79 -8.38 11.47 1.45
CA ILE A 79 -8.32 11.01 2.83
C ILE A 79 -9.40 9.95 3.07
N GLY A 80 -9.04 8.86 3.74
CA GLY A 80 -9.98 7.79 4.04
C GLY A 80 -9.57 6.98 5.27
N THR A 81 -10.56 6.43 5.95
CA THR A 81 -10.36 5.58 7.13
C THR A 81 -11.09 4.26 6.94
N SER A 82 -10.42 3.16 7.26
CA SER A 82 -11.02 1.83 7.35
C SER A 82 -11.08 1.37 8.80
N ILE A 83 -12.24 0.85 9.19
CA ILE A 83 -12.54 0.44 10.57
C ILE A 83 -12.92 -1.04 10.58
N ARG A 84 -12.44 -1.78 11.58
CA ARG A 84 -12.84 -3.17 11.79
C ARG A 84 -14.28 -3.24 12.30
N ALA A 85 -15.16 -3.94 11.58
CA ALA A 85 -16.59 -3.99 11.91
C ALA A 85 -16.99 -5.04 12.95
N GLN A 86 -16.22 -6.12 13.06
CA GLN A 86 -16.52 -7.28 13.90
C GLN A 86 -15.33 -7.63 14.78
N ASP A 87 -15.59 -8.30 15.90
CA ASP A 87 -14.55 -8.78 16.80
C ASP A 87 -13.60 -9.77 16.08
N PRO A 88 -12.36 -9.95 16.58
CA PRO A 88 -11.50 -11.03 16.14
C PRO A 88 -12.19 -12.39 16.22
N ASP A 89 -12.23 -13.10 15.09
CA ASP A 89 -12.77 -14.46 15.03
C ASP A 89 -11.84 -15.40 15.79
N ASN A 90 -12.39 -16.13 16.77
CA ASN A 90 -11.63 -17.00 17.66
C ASN A 90 -11.14 -18.28 16.99
N GLU A 91 -11.65 -18.65 15.82
CA GLU A 91 -11.09 -19.73 15.01
C GLU A 91 -9.79 -19.31 14.29
N LEU A 92 -9.56 -18.00 14.16
CA LEU A 92 -8.43 -17.41 13.42
C LEU A 92 -7.31 -16.90 14.34
N TYR A 93 -7.30 -17.25 15.63
CA TYR A 93 -6.19 -16.95 16.52
C TYR A 93 -5.99 -18.02 17.61
N SER A 94 -4.74 -18.18 18.03
CA SER A 94 -4.34 -19.10 19.09
C SER A 94 -4.78 -18.60 20.47
N GLN A 95 -5.06 -19.52 21.39
CA GLN A 95 -5.36 -19.14 22.78
C GLN A 95 -4.28 -18.22 23.39
N ALA A 96 -3.00 -18.48 23.09
CA ALA A 96 -1.89 -17.73 23.66
C ALA A 96 -1.85 -16.27 23.16
N ASP A 97 -2.09 -16.05 21.87
CA ASP A 97 -2.18 -14.70 21.31
C ASP A 97 -3.49 -14.02 21.69
N GLY A 98 -4.59 -14.76 21.82
CA GLY A 98 -5.84 -14.25 22.38
C GLY A 98 -5.66 -13.69 23.80
N VAL A 99 -5.02 -14.47 24.69
CA VAL A 99 -4.74 -14.04 26.07
C VAL A 99 -3.84 -12.80 26.08
N ARG A 100 -2.78 -12.80 25.27
CA ARG A 100 -1.85 -11.66 25.20
C ARG A 100 -2.52 -10.41 24.65
N ALA A 101 -3.44 -10.54 23.69
CA ALA A 101 -4.21 -9.42 23.12
C ALA A 101 -5.36 -8.95 24.03
N GLY A 102 -5.60 -9.60 25.18
CA GLY A 102 -6.70 -9.25 26.08
C GLY A 102 -8.06 -9.79 25.66
N LEU A 103 -8.12 -10.76 24.74
CA LEU A 103 -9.34 -11.42 24.25
C LEU A 103 -9.73 -12.65 25.11
N GLY A 104 -8.92 -13.01 26.10
CA GLY A 104 -9.14 -14.15 26.98
C GLY A 104 -8.70 -15.49 26.38
N THR A 105 -9.20 -16.59 26.94
CA THR A 105 -8.73 -17.96 26.62
C THR A 105 -9.53 -18.64 25.49
N GLY A 106 -10.36 -17.90 24.76
CA GLY A 106 -11.32 -18.44 23.79
C GLY A 106 -10.77 -18.78 22.40
N GLY A 107 -9.48 -18.52 22.14
CA GLY A 107 -8.84 -18.79 20.84
C GLY A 107 -8.73 -20.29 20.54
N LEU A 108 -9.17 -20.70 19.35
CA LEU A 108 -9.23 -22.07 18.85
C LEU A 108 -8.25 -22.32 17.70
N GLY A 109 -7.59 -21.28 17.19
CA GLY A 109 -6.59 -21.37 16.13
C GLY A 109 -5.40 -22.23 16.53
N ALA A 110 -4.95 -23.08 15.61
CA ALA A 110 -3.87 -24.04 15.86
C ALA A 110 -2.46 -23.43 15.81
N THR A 111 -2.31 -22.26 15.17
CA THR A 111 -1.02 -21.56 15.01
C THR A 111 -1.14 -20.12 15.52
N ASN A 112 -0.02 -19.55 15.91
CA ASN A 112 0.13 -18.16 16.34
C ASN A 112 0.34 -17.18 15.17
N THR A 113 -0.02 -17.57 13.95
CA THR A 113 0.07 -16.71 12.77
C THR A 113 -1.17 -15.84 12.62
N ASP A 114 -1.43 -15.01 13.63
CA ASP A 114 -2.71 -14.34 13.85
C ASP A 114 -2.61 -12.88 14.29
N SER A 115 -1.40 -12.28 14.36
CA SER A 115 -1.18 -10.90 14.77
C SER A 115 -2.02 -9.93 13.96
N SER A 116 -2.17 -10.16 12.65
CA SER A 116 -3.05 -9.39 11.77
C SER A 116 -4.52 -9.41 12.19
N ASN A 117 -4.97 -10.50 12.82
CA ASN A 117 -6.31 -10.64 13.37
C ASN A 117 -6.41 -10.05 14.79
N VAL A 118 -5.49 -10.36 15.71
CA VAL A 118 -5.60 -9.94 17.11
C VAL A 118 -5.09 -8.52 17.41
N ASN A 119 -4.35 -7.88 16.48
CA ASN A 119 -3.90 -6.50 16.64
C ASN A 119 -5.02 -5.47 16.65
N TYR A 120 -6.17 -5.79 16.04
CA TYR A 120 -7.24 -4.85 15.78
C TYR A 120 -8.56 -5.36 16.36
N SER A 121 -9.11 -4.63 17.31
CA SER A 121 -10.40 -4.90 17.95
C SER A 121 -11.55 -4.32 17.12
N LYS A 122 -12.78 -4.74 17.41
CA LYS A 122 -13.96 -4.14 16.80
C LYS A 122 -13.99 -2.63 17.07
N GLY A 123 -14.18 -1.84 16.01
CA GLY A 123 -14.20 -0.39 16.07
C GLY A 123 -12.82 0.27 15.90
N ASP A 124 -11.74 -0.51 15.89
CA ASP A 124 -10.41 0.04 15.66
C ASP A 124 -10.23 0.44 14.20
N ALA A 125 -9.67 1.63 13.98
CA ALA A 125 -9.21 2.05 12.68
C ALA A 125 -7.88 1.34 12.38
N TRP A 126 -7.87 0.46 11.38
CA TRP A 126 -6.66 -0.25 10.97
C TRP A 126 -5.90 0.47 9.85
N SER A 127 -6.51 1.49 9.24
CA SER A 127 -5.87 2.42 8.30
C SER A 127 -6.60 3.76 8.33
N THR A 128 -5.86 4.86 8.40
CA THR A 128 -6.36 6.22 8.16
C THR A 128 -5.39 6.91 7.24
N LEU A 129 -5.62 6.77 5.95
CA LEU A 129 -4.70 7.17 4.89
C LEU A 129 -4.99 8.57 4.40
N LEU A 130 -3.99 9.45 4.42
CA LEU A 130 -3.90 10.63 3.55
C LEU A 130 -2.98 10.29 2.39
N ARG A 131 -3.46 10.48 1.16
CA ARG A 131 -2.72 10.24 -0.08
C ARG A 131 -2.83 11.45 -0.99
N ALA A 132 -1.73 11.78 -1.67
CA ALA A 132 -1.72 12.72 -2.78
C ALA A 132 -1.02 12.08 -4.00
N THR A 133 -1.66 12.14 -5.16
CA THR A 133 -1.08 11.72 -6.44
C THR A 133 -1.01 12.93 -7.35
N ILE A 134 0.15 13.19 -7.94
CA ILE A 134 0.40 14.30 -8.86
C ILE A 134 0.87 13.72 -10.18
N ASP A 135 0.11 13.97 -11.24
CA ASP A 135 0.44 13.65 -12.62
C ASP A 135 0.91 14.93 -13.30
N TYR A 136 2.10 14.90 -13.90
CA TYR A 136 2.64 15.98 -14.70
C TYR A 136 2.93 15.48 -16.11
N SER A 137 2.39 16.19 -17.11
CA SER A 137 2.73 15.99 -18.51
C SER A 137 3.30 17.27 -19.11
N ILE A 138 4.26 17.10 -20.01
CA ILE A 138 4.77 18.17 -20.86
C ILE A 138 5.06 17.61 -22.25
N SER A 139 4.63 18.30 -23.28
CA SER A 139 4.80 17.87 -24.66
C SER A 139 5.00 19.02 -25.62
N LYS A 140 5.72 18.74 -26.71
CA LYS A 140 5.90 19.60 -27.87
C LYS A 140 5.73 18.73 -29.10
N GLU A 141 4.72 19.04 -29.91
CA GLU A 141 4.35 18.24 -31.08
C GLU A 141 4.12 16.77 -30.64
N ASP A 142 4.80 15.82 -31.28
CA ASP A 142 4.67 14.38 -30.99
C ASP A 142 5.50 13.90 -29.80
N PHE A 143 6.47 14.72 -29.35
CA PHE A 143 7.36 14.36 -28.25
C PHE A 143 6.78 14.81 -26.90
N GLY A 144 6.84 13.95 -25.90
CA GLY A 144 6.43 14.31 -24.55
C GLY A 144 7.08 13.52 -23.43
N LEU A 145 6.90 14.03 -22.22
CA LEU A 145 7.30 13.42 -20.96
C LEU A 145 6.09 13.36 -20.04
N PHE A 146 5.95 12.23 -19.36
CA PHE A 146 4.96 12.03 -18.33
C PHE A 146 5.63 11.55 -17.04
N THR A 147 5.19 12.08 -15.91
CA THR A 147 5.60 11.60 -14.59
C THR A 147 4.42 11.59 -13.62
N ARG A 148 4.38 10.58 -12.75
CA ARG A 148 3.39 10.43 -11.69
C ARG A 148 4.11 10.23 -10.36
N VAL A 149 3.82 11.10 -9.41
CA VAL A 149 4.36 11.04 -8.05
C VAL A 149 3.23 10.80 -7.07
N ARG A 150 3.42 9.83 -6.17
CA ARG A 150 2.48 9.50 -5.09
C ARG A 150 3.15 9.73 -3.74
N ALA A 151 2.50 10.50 -2.88
CA ALA A 151 2.87 10.67 -1.48
C ALA A 151 1.74 10.13 -0.58
N TRP A 152 2.09 9.52 0.55
CA TRP A 152 1.11 9.00 1.50
C TRP A 152 1.59 9.06 2.94
N HIS A 153 0.61 9.09 3.86
CA HIS A 153 0.82 8.97 5.29
C HIS A 153 -0.41 8.30 5.93
N ASP A 154 -0.21 7.20 6.65
CA ASP A 154 -1.26 6.49 7.37
C ASP A 154 -1.20 6.78 8.87
N PHE A 155 -2.13 7.61 9.34
CA PHE A 155 -2.18 8.06 10.73
C PHE A 155 -2.53 6.94 11.72
N ALA A 156 -3.26 5.91 11.28
CA ALA A 156 -3.59 4.79 12.16
C ALA A 156 -2.34 3.92 12.38
N LEU A 157 -1.61 3.61 11.31
CA LEU A 157 -0.44 2.74 11.37
C LEU A 157 0.80 3.43 12.00
N GLU A 158 1.00 4.73 11.76
CA GLU A 158 2.11 5.50 12.37
C GLU A 158 1.84 5.88 13.84
N GLY A 159 0.58 6.20 14.17
CA GLY A 159 0.25 6.89 15.41
C GLY A 159 -0.48 6.03 16.46
N SER A 160 -1.21 5.00 16.05
CA SER A 160 -2.06 4.23 16.96
C SER A 160 -1.34 2.96 17.43
N GLY A 161 -1.46 2.67 18.72
CA GLY A 161 -0.98 1.41 19.27
C GLY A 161 -1.87 0.24 18.85
N VAL A 162 -1.28 -0.94 18.68
CA VAL A 162 -2.00 -2.19 18.43
C VAL A 162 -1.81 -3.17 19.59
N ASN A 163 -2.69 -4.16 19.72
CA ASN A 163 -2.72 -5.05 20.89
C ASN A 163 -1.44 -5.88 21.08
N GLN A 164 -0.82 -6.34 19.98
CA GLN A 164 0.32 -7.26 20.01
C GLN A 164 1.62 -6.65 19.49
N GLY A 165 1.56 -5.81 18.47
CA GLY A 165 2.72 -5.35 17.71
C GLY A 165 3.04 -6.29 16.54
N ASN A 166 4.24 -6.18 15.98
CA ASN A 166 4.77 -7.11 14.99
C ASN A 166 6.24 -7.44 15.29
N GLY A 167 6.83 -8.39 14.54
CA GLY A 167 8.24 -8.74 14.69
C GLY A 167 9.18 -7.53 14.59
N GLY A 168 8.85 -6.51 13.79
CA GLY A 168 9.67 -5.30 13.66
C GLY A 168 9.64 -4.38 14.87
N SER A 169 8.51 -4.28 15.58
CA SER A 169 8.43 -3.56 16.86
C SER A 169 8.83 -4.41 18.06
N GLY A 170 9.33 -5.64 17.84
CA GLY A 170 9.62 -6.61 18.89
C GLY A 170 8.36 -7.06 19.64
N TYR A 171 7.21 -7.07 18.97
CA TYR A 171 5.89 -7.33 19.56
C TYR A 171 5.58 -6.42 20.76
N SER A 172 5.91 -5.13 20.66
CA SER A 172 5.61 -4.17 21.73
C SER A 172 4.10 -3.93 21.84
N GLN A 173 3.47 -4.36 22.95
CA GLN A 173 2.03 -4.22 23.15
C GLN A 173 1.61 -2.77 23.31
N ASN A 174 0.45 -2.42 22.75
CA ASN A 174 -0.16 -1.10 22.81
C ASN A 174 0.73 0.02 22.24
N ASN A 175 1.71 -0.34 21.41
CA ASN A 175 2.56 0.58 20.69
C ASN A 175 2.33 0.43 19.18
N PRO A 176 2.67 1.44 18.37
CA PRO A 176 2.56 1.33 16.92
C PRO A 176 3.37 0.15 16.37
N LEU A 177 2.93 -0.34 15.21
CA LEU A 177 3.71 -1.28 14.43
C LEU A 177 5.03 -0.63 13.99
N SER A 178 6.04 -1.45 13.68
CA SER A 178 7.21 -0.97 12.96
C SER A 178 7.13 -1.40 11.51
N ASP A 179 7.26 -0.45 10.59
CA ASP A 179 7.47 -0.69 9.16
C ASP A 179 8.96 -0.66 8.76
N HIS A 180 9.86 -0.68 9.75
CA HIS A 180 11.29 -0.68 9.48
C HIS A 180 11.64 -1.87 8.59
N GLY A 181 12.34 -1.60 7.50
CA GLY A 181 12.71 -2.64 6.55
C GLY A 181 11.57 -3.18 5.67
N PHE A 182 10.35 -2.65 5.77
CA PHE A 182 9.28 -2.99 4.83
C PHE A 182 9.68 -2.54 3.42
N ALA A 183 9.11 -3.19 2.40
CA ALA A 183 9.19 -2.68 1.03
C ALA A 183 8.68 -1.23 0.99
N HIS A 184 9.28 -0.39 0.15
CA HIS A 184 9.04 1.06 0.16
C HIS A 184 7.56 1.42 0.10
N LEU A 185 6.79 0.77 -0.77
CA LEU A 185 5.36 1.03 -0.95
C LEU A 185 4.49 0.48 0.21
N SER A 186 4.99 -0.49 0.96
CA SER A 186 4.34 -1.08 2.13
C SER A 186 4.55 -0.26 3.41
N LYS A 187 5.44 0.73 3.39
CA LYS A 187 5.65 1.65 4.52
C LYS A 187 4.39 2.45 4.84
N PHE A 188 4.28 2.88 6.09
CA PHE A 188 3.13 3.62 6.60
C PHE A 188 3.11 5.06 6.10
N SER A 189 4.28 5.60 5.77
CA SER A 189 4.43 6.88 5.08
C SER A 189 5.52 6.83 4.02
N GLY A 190 5.42 7.68 2.99
CA GLY A 190 6.42 7.71 1.94
C GLY A 190 6.04 8.55 0.72
N VAL A 191 6.99 8.60 -0.22
CA VAL A 191 6.84 9.21 -1.54
C VAL A 191 7.43 8.26 -2.58
N ALA A 192 6.72 7.99 -3.66
CA ALA A 192 7.17 7.14 -4.75
C ALA A 192 6.91 7.82 -6.09
N ILE A 193 7.87 7.70 -7.01
CA ILE A 193 7.64 7.96 -8.43
C ILE A 193 7.08 6.66 -8.99
N LEU A 194 5.85 6.73 -9.47
CA LEU A 194 5.21 5.62 -10.15
C LEU A 194 5.66 5.71 -11.61
N ASP A 195 4.90 6.36 -12.48
CA ASP A 195 5.25 6.48 -13.89
C ASP A 195 6.30 7.59 -14.10
N ALA A 196 7.23 7.35 -15.01
CA ALA A 196 8.21 8.32 -15.50
C ALA A 196 8.73 7.84 -16.85
N TYR A 197 8.17 8.36 -17.93
CA TYR A 197 8.53 7.95 -19.29
C TYR A 197 8.51 9.12 -20.27
N VAL A 198 9.30 8.98 -21.33
CA VAL A 198 9.21 9.82 -22.52
C VAL A 198 8.53 9.06 -23.63
N TYR A 199 7.88 9.78 -24.53
CA TYR A 199 7.22 9.21 -25.67
C TYR A 199 7.42 10.08 -26.92
N ASN A 200 7.33 9.43 -28.08
CA ASN A 200 7.26 10.10 -29.36
C ASN A 200 6.36 9.31 -30.32
N THR A 201 5.73 10.02 -31.25
CA THR A 201 5.02 9.42 -32.38
C THR A 201 5.80 9.73 -33.65
N LEU A 202 6.05 8.70 -34.46
CA LEU A 202 6.84 8.80 -35.70
C LEU A 202 6.05 8.17 -36.84
N ASP A 203 6.13 8.74 -38.04
CA ASP A 203 5.56 8.11 -39.23
C ASP A 203 6.55 7.12 -39.86
N VAL A 204 6.17 5.85 -39.94
CA VAL A 204 6.90 4.78 -40.63
C VAL A 204 6.18 4.48 -41.94
N GLY A 205 6.57 5.21 -42.99
CA GLY A 205 5.76 5.28 -44.21
C GLY A 205 4.50 6.09 -43.92
N ASP A 206 3.32 5.51 -44.19
CA ASP A 206 2.03 6.11 -43.89
C ASP A 206 1.43 5.63 -42.54
N LEU A 207 2.22 4.93 -41.72
CA LEU A 207 1.77 4.28 -40.50
C LEU A 207 2.33 4.98 -39.25
N PRO A 208 1.48 5.46 -38.32
CA PRO A 208 1.96 6.10 -37.10
C PRO A 208 2.48 5.06 -36.10
N LEU A 209 3.71 5.25 -35.64
CA LEU A 209 4.39 4.45 -34.63
C LEU A 209 4.58 5.28 -33.35
N GLN A 210 3.85 4.94 -32.29
CA GLN A 210 4.12 5.46 -30.97
C GLN A 210 5.20 4.62 -30.28
N ILE A 211 6.19 5.29 -29.68
CA ILE A 211 7.25 4.68 -28.88
C ILE A 211 7.22 5.32 -27.50
N ARG A 212 7.29 4.51 -26.44
CA ARG A 212 7.43 4.96 -25.05
C ARG A 212 8.61 4.27 -24.38
N VAL A 213 9.43 5.04 -23.67
CA VAL A 213 10.62 4.55 -22.96
C VAL A 213 10.65 5.10 -21.54
N GLY A 214 10.76 4.21 -20.56
CA GLY A 214 10.87 4.59 -19.16
C GLY A 214 10.08 3.67 -18.24
N ASN A 215 9.74 4.17 -17.06
CA ASN A 215 8.89 3.47 -16.10
C ASN A 215 7.43 3.76 -16.44
N GLN A 216 6.67 2.74 -16.83
CA GLN A 216 5.32 2.91 -17.33
C GLN A 216 4.44 1.70 -17.04
N VAL A 217 3.14 1.94 -16.87
CA VAL A 217 2.13 0.87 -16.89
C VAL A 217 1.78 0.53 -18.35
N ILE A 218 1.91 -0.75 -18.71
CA ILE A 218 1.55 -1.27 -20.04
C ILE A 218 0.19 -1.97 -19.95
N ASN A 219 -0.84 -1.40 -20.58
CA ASN A 219 -2.21 -1.90 -20.44
C ASN A 219 -2.60 -2.88 -21.57
N TRP A 220 -2.43 -4.19 -21.34
CA TRP A 220 -2.81 -5.25 -22.29
C TRP A 220 -3.99 -6.11 -21.79
N GLY A 221 -5.09 -5.46 -21.39
CA GLY A 221 -6.35 -6.11 -21.03
C GLY A 221 -7.09 -5.43 -19.89
N GLU A 222 -8.34 -5.82 -19.65
CA GLU A 222 -9.21 -5.13 -18.66
C GLU A 222 -9.59 -6.00 -17.44
N SER A 223 -9.17 -7.27 -17.41
CA SER A 223 -9.52 -8.18 -16.32
C SER A 223 -8.77 -7.84 -15.03
N LEU A 224 -9.54 -7.50 -13.99
CA LEU A 224 -9.06 -7.30 -12.61
C LEU A 224 -9.29 -8.52 -11.72
N PHE A 225 -10.26 -9.39 -12.07
CA PHE A 225 -10.66 -10.55 -11.26
C PHE A 225 -9.85 -11.81 -11.57
N VAL A 226 -9.49 -12.02 -12.85
CA VAL A 226 -8.65 -13.14 -13.28
C VAL A 226 -7.43 -12.56 -13.97
N GLN A 227 -6.28 -12.71 -13.34
CA GLN A 227 -5.00 -12.23 -13.85
C GLN A 227 -4.62 -12.98 -15.14
N GLY A 228 -4.89 -12.37 -16.29
CA GLY A 228 -4.55 -12.89 -17.62
C GLY A 228 -3.32 -12.19 -18.20
N ILE A 229 -3.50 -11.53 -19.34
CA ILE A 229 -2.43 -10.80 -20.04
C ILE A 229 -1.99 -9.52 -19.27
N ASN A 230 -2.82 -9.03 -18.34
CA ASN A 230 -2.50 -7.89 -17.46
C ASN A 230 -1.35 -8.12 -16.47
N GLN A 231 -0.83 -9.34 -16.38
CA GLN A 231 0.28 -9.69 -15.49
C GLN A 231 1.61 -9.02 -15.86
N ILE A 232 1.68 -8.26 -16.96
CA ILE A 232 2.83 -7.44 -17.37
C ILE A 232 3.28 -6.49 -16.25
N ASN A 233 2.31 -5.90 -15.54
CA ASN A 233 2.58 -4.94 -14.47
C ASN A 233 2.48 -5.64 -13.11
N PRO A 234 3.44 -5.45 -12.19
CA PRO A 234 3.29 -5.88 -10.81
C PRO A 234 2.09 -5.20 -10.16
N ILE A 235 1.49 -5.88 -9.17
CA ILE A 235 0.36 -5.33 -8.42
C ILE A 235 0.80 -4.81 -7.05
N ASP A 236 0.21 -3.72 -6.59
CA ASP A 236 0.31 -3.20 -5.24
C ASP A 236 -0.95 -3.55 -4.45
N LEU A 237 -0.92 -4.73 -3.83
CA LEU A 237 -2.05 -5.24 -3.07
C LEU A 237 -2.30 -4.43 -1.79
N THR A 238 -1.24 -3.86 -1.21
CA THR A 238 -1.36 -2.99 -0.03
C THR A 238 -2.14 -1.72 -0.35
N SER A 239 -1.90 -1.15 -1.54
CA SER A 239 -2.64 0.00 -2.03
C SER A 239 -4.12 -0.37 -2.21
N LEU A 240 -4.45 -1.45 -2.93
CA LEU A 240 -5.85 -1.88 -3.16
C LEU A 240 -6.68 -2.10 -1.89
N ARG A 241 -6.02 -2.42 -0.78
CA ARG A 241 -6.67 -2.68 0.52
C ARG A 241 -6.73 -1.45 1.42
N ARG A 242 -6.09 -0.34 1.05
CA ARG A 242 -6.18 0.93 1.78
C ARG A 242 -7.45 1.71 1.36
N PRO A 243 -8.00 2.54 2.25
CA PRO A 243 -9.20 3.30 1.94
C PRO A 243 -8.95 4.35 0.85
N GLY A 244 -9.93 4.54 -0.03
CA GLY A 244 -9.93 5.59 -1.04
C GLY A 244 -8.89 5.42 -2.14
N THR A 245 -8.37 4.22 -2.40
CA THR A 245 -7.45 3.95 -3.52
C THR A 245 -8.18 3.73 -4.83
N GLU A 246 -7.58 4.17 -5.93
CA GLU A 246 -8.14 3.96 -7.26
C GLU A 246 -7.53 2.72 -7.94
N ILE A 247 -8.20 2.17 -8.95
CA ILE A 247 -7.67 1.01 -9.70
C ILE A 247 -6.32 1.32 -10.33
N ARG A 248 -6.10 2.56 -10.77
CA ARG A 248 -4.81 3.00 -11.31
C ARG A 248 -3.67 2.94 -10.30
N ASP A 249 -3.97 2.97 -8.99
CA ASP A 249 -2.97 2.87 -7.92
C ASP A 249 -2.52 1.42 -7.67
N ALA A 250 -3.21 0.45 -8.27
CA ALA A 250 -2.97 -0.98 -8.09
C ALA A 250 -1.88 -1.53 -9.01
N PHE A 251 -1.70 -0.94 -10.20
CA PHE A 251 -0.69 -1.37 -11.14
C PHE A 251 0.60 -0.58 -10.94
N LEU A 252 1.67 -1.30 -10.68
CA LEU A 252 3.00 -0.72 -10.58
C LEU A 252 3.64 -0.63 -11.96
N PRO A 253 4.28 0.49 -12.28
CA PRO A 253 4.96 0.65 -13.55
C PRO A 253 6.22 -0.20 -13.62
N VAL A 254 6.58 -0.57 -14.85
CA VAL A 254 7.78 -1.34 -15.18
C VAL A 254 8.70 -0.52 -16.07
N LYS A 255 10.01 -0.70 -15.91
CA LYS A 255 10.98 -0.11 -16.83
C LYS A 255 10.93 -0.88 -18.15
N ALA A 256 10.44 -0.23 -19.19
CA ALA A 256 10.22 -0.86 -20.48
C ALA A 256 10.37 0.11 -21.64
N ILE A 257 10.65 -0.48 -22.80
CA ILE A 257 10.38 0.11 -24.11
C ILE A 257 9.08 -0.52 -24.61
N SER A 258 8.11 0.29 -25.02
CA SER A 258 6.87 -0.18 -25.64
C SER A 258 6.58 0.57 -26.93
N THR A 259 6.03 -0.13 -27.91
CA THR A 259 5.66 0.43 -29.21
C THR A 259 4.22 0.09 -29.55
N ASN A 260 3.55 1.00 -30.26
CA ASN A 260 2.23 0.78 -30.85
C ASN A 260 2.23 1.33 -32.27
N LEU A 261 2.14 0.43 -33.26
CA LEU A 261 2.07 0.76 -34.68
C LEU A 261 0.61 0.70 -35.13
N GLY A 262 0.06 1.83 -35.55
CA GLY A 262 -1.26 1.87 -36.19
C GLY A 262 -1.17 1.33 -37.62
N LEU A 263 -1.96 0.30 -37.93
CA LEU A 263 -1.98 -0.35 -39.24
C LEU A 263 -3.11 0.17 -40.16
N GLY A 264 -3.93 1.10 -39.67
CA GLY A 264 -5.13 1.59 -40.35
C GLY A 264 -6.37 0.72 -40.08
N GLY A 265 -7.55 1.27 -40.36
CA GLY A 265 -8.82 0.56 -40.14
C GLY A 265 -9.07 0.14 -38.68
N GLY A 266 -8.51 0.88 -37.71
CA GLY A 266 -8.57 0.55 -36.28
C GLY A 266 -7.64 -0.59 -35.85
N SER A 267 -6.88 -1.19 -36.77
CA SER A 267 -5.92 -2.25 -36.43
C SER A 267 -4.62 -1.69 -35.87
N SER A 268 -4.02 -2.40 -34.92
CA SER A 268 -2.72 -2.03 -34.33
C SER A 268 -1.84 -3.24 -34.04
N LEU A 269 -0.53 -3.01 -34.09
CA LEU A 269 0.50 -3.95 -33.63
C LEU A 269 1.28 -3.32 -32.47
N GLU A 270 1.18 -3.93 -31.30
CA GLU A 270 1.85 -3.49 -30.08
C GLU A 270 2.98 -4.43 -29.71
N ALA A 271 4.05 -3.90 -29.14
CA ALA A 271 5.14 -4.71 -28.60
C ALA A 271 5.75 -4.04 -27.37
N PHE A 272 6.34 -4.85 -26.49
CA PHE A 272 7.15 -4.32 -25.39
C PHE A 272 8.35 -5.19 -25.08
N TYR A 273 9.36 -4.57 -24.47
CA TYR A 273 10.50 -5.22 -23.85
C TYR A 273 10.76 -4.58 -22.49
N GLN A 274 10.70 -5.36 -21.40
CA GLN A 274 11.02 -4.91 -20.05
C GLN A 274 12.51 -5.13 -19.76
N VAL A 275 13.12 -4.17 -19.07
CA VAL A 275 14.55 -4.19 -18.75
C VAL A 275 14.85 -4.56 -17.29
N GLU A 276 13.82 -4.53 -16.43
CA GLU A 276 13.94 -4.81 -14.99
C GLU A 276 12.71 -5.57 -14.51
N TRP A 277 12.94 -6.61 -13.71
CA TRP A 277 11.87 -7.35 -13.05
C TRP A 277 11.54 -6.69 -11.70
N ASN A 278 10.24 -6.63 -11.39
CA ASN A 278 9.76 -6.12 -10.12
C ASN A 278 8.72 -7.07 -9.51
N PRO A 279 8.79 -7.37 -8.20
CA PRO A 279 7.80 -8.19 -7.53
C PRO A 279 6.49 -7.43 -7.31
N ALA A 280 5.41 -8.17 -7.08
CA ALA A 280 4.19 -7.61 -6.49
C ALA A 280 4.47 -7.09 -5.06
N ASN A 281 3.86 -5.96 -4.71
CA ASN A 281 3.91 -5.43 -3.35
C ASN A 281 2.75 -5.99 -2.51
N LEU A 282 3.07 -6.63 -1.39
CA LEU A 282 2.14 -7.36 -0.54
C LEU A 282 2.16 -6.82 0.89
N ASP A 283 1.04 -7.02 1.60
CA ASP A 283 0.93 -6.65 3.01
C ASP A 283 2.01 -7.36 3.86
N SER A 284 2.64 -6.59 4.73
CA SER A 284 3.72 -7.06 5.59
C SER A 284 3.23 -7.32 7.02
N CYS A 285 3.96 -8.16 7.76
CA CYS A 285 3.65 -8.63 9.11
C CYS A 285 2.85 -7.65 10.02
N GLY A 286 1.79 -8.18 10.62
CA GLY A 286 1.01 -7.50 11.66
C GLY A 286 0.00 -6.46 11.15
N THR A 287 0.06 -6.03 9.88
CA THR A 287 -1.01 -5.22 9.30
C THR A 287 -2.28 -6.03 9.12
N TYR A 288 -3.45 -5.38 9.07
CA TYR A 288 -4.77 -6.03 9.08
C TYR A 288 -4.96 -7.12 8.01
N TRP A 289 -4.37 -6.91 6.82
CA TRP A 289 -4.49 -7.81 5.68
C TRP A 289 -3.26 -8.68 5.43
N ALA A 290 -2.27 -8.65 6.33
CA ALA A 290 -1.06 -9.46 6.16
C ALA A 290 -1.42 -10.95 6.16
N PRO A 291 -1.03 -11.71 5.14
CA PRO A 291 -1.35 -13.13 5.06
C PRO A 291 -0.45 -13.99 5.95
N VAL A 292 0.64 -13.42 6.47
CA VAL A 292 1.69 -14.11 7.23
C VAL A 292 2.35 -13.19 8.26
N GLU A 293 3.05 -13.77 9.23
CA GLU A 293 3.77 -13.07 10.31
C GLU A 293 5.14 -12.50 9.94
N PHE A 294 5.55 -12.66 8.68
CA PHE A 294 6.87 -12.28 8.18
C PHE A 294 6.74 -11.45 6.89
N GLN A 295 7.80 -10.77 6.50
CA GLN A 295 7.83 -10.08 5.22
C GLN A 295 8.01 -11.06 4.07
N ILE A 296 7.19 -10.95 3.02
CA ILE A 296 7.40 -11.72 1.80
C ILE A 296 8.43 -10.97 0.94
N THR A 297 9.71 -11.30 1.13
CA THR A 297 10.84 -10.65 0.45
C THR A 297 11.97 -11.63 0.18
N THR A 298 12.84 -11.28 -0.77
CA THR A 298 14.07 -12.02 -1.07
C THR A 298 15.26 -11.55 -0.22
N LYS A 299 15.14 -10.39 0.43
CA LYS A 299 16.17 -9.82 1.33
C LYS A 299 16.07 -10.44 2.72
N ASN A 300 17.13 -11.07 3.18
CA ASN A 300 17.21 -11.63 4.53
C ASN A 300 17.62 -10.56 5.56
N GLY A 301 17.35 -10.82 6.85
CA GLY A 301 17.79 -9.96 7.95
C GLY A 301 17.01 -8.65 8.14
N MET A 302 15.91 -8.47 7.39
CA MET A 302 14.99 -7.34 7.55
C MET A 302 14.14 -7.51 8.82
N ALA A 303 13.41 -6.47 9.25
CA ALA A 303 12.43 -6.63 10.31
C ALA A 303 11.34 -7.64 9.86
N CYS A 304 10.74 -8.38 10.80
CA CYS A 304 9.82 -9.48 10.46
C CYS A 304 10.42 -10.53 9.50
N SER A 305 11.69 -10.87 9.67
CA SER A 305 12.39 -11.91 8.89
C SER A 305 12.40 -13.29 9.54
N GLN A 306 11.48 -13.55 10.45
CA GLN A 306 11.36 -14.85 11.13
C GLN A 306 9.98 -15.41 10.86
N THR A 307 9.95 -16.59 10.26
CA THR A 307 8.74 -17.31 9.94
C THR A 307 8.44 -18.31 11.07
N ILE A 308 7.15 -18.54 11.31
CA ILE A 308 6.64 -19.74 11.98
C ILE A 308 7.13 -19.95 13.42
N THR A 309 6.22 -19.74 14.36
CA THR A 309 6.39 -20.10 15.76
C THR A 309 5.37 -21.18 16.11
N THR A 310 5.30 -22.23 15.26
CA THR A 310 4.23 -23.26 15.15
C THR A 310 3.94 -24.13 16.37
N LEU A 311 4.53 -23.86 17.52
CA LEU A 311 4.25 -24.68 18.69
C LEU A 311 2.92 -24.26 19.32
N PRO A 312 1.93 -25.17 19.35
CA PRO A 312 0.65 -24.87 19.97
C PRO A 312 0.85 -24.44 21.42
N GLY A 313 0.16 -23.35 21.81
CA GLY A 313 0.15 -22.87 23.19
C GLY A 313 1.21 -21.81 23.53
N LEU A 314 2.07 -21.40 22.60
CA LEU A 314 2.97 -20.25 22.78
C LEU A 314 2.54 -19.08 21.88
N SER A 315 2.58 -17.86 22.42
CA SER A 315 2.42 -16.65 21.61
C SER A 315 3.69 -16.38 20.80
N ASN A 316 3.55 -15.61 19.71
CA ASN A 316 4.66 -15.23 18.84
C ASN A 316 5.92 -14.73 19.57
N PRO A 317 5.84 -13.72 20.46
CA PRO A 317 7.02 -13.21 21.16
C PRO A 317 7.67 -14.25 22.10
N VAL A 318 6.87 -15.14 22.71
CA VAL A 318 7.40 -16.16 23.62
C VAL A 318 8.18 -17.21 22.84
N GLY A 319 7.60 -17.73 21.75
CA GLY A 319 8.31 -18.70 20.94
C GLY A 319 9.54 -18.09 20.24
N LEU A 320 9.47 -16.82 19.83
CA LEU A 320 10.64 -16.10 19.33
C LEU A 320 11.75 -15.99 20.40
N ALA A 321 11.41 -15.55 21.62
CA ALA A 321 12.37 -15.44 22.72
C ALA A 321 12.98 -16.80 23.11
N ALA A 322 12.23 -17.89 22.94
CA ALA A 322 12.68 -19.26 23.17
C ALA A 322 13.54 -19.84 22.02
N GLY A 323 13.76 -19.09 20.94
CA GLY A 323 14.49 -19.56 19.76
C GLY A 323 13.70 -20.57 18.91
N LEU A 324 12.38 -20.65 19.10
CA LEU A 324 11.47 -21.58 18.44
C LEU A 324 10.87 -20.94 17.18
N SER A 325 11.74 -20.40 16.33
CA SER A 325 11.37 -19.75 15.07
C SER A 325 12.22 -20.28 13.92
N VAL A 326 11.66 -20.25 12.71
CA VAL A 326 12.40 -20.55 11.48
C VAL A 326 12.86 -19.22 10.86
N PRO A 327 14.17 -18.92 10.83
CA PRO A 327 14.62 -17.69 10.20
C PRO A 327 14.40 -17.73 8.68
N MET A 328 14.07 -16.59 8.09
CA MET A 328 14.02 -16.47 6.64
C MET A 328 15.43 -16.58 6.04
N GLY A 329 15.58 -17.49 5.06
CA GLY A 329 16.75 -17.54 4.22
C GLY A 329 16.72 -16.49 3.10
N PRO A 330 17.82 -16.32 2.36
CA PRO A 330 17.82 -15.49 1.15
C PRO A 330 16.85 -16.07 0.12
N GLY A 331 15.99 -15.21 -0.42
CA GLY A 331 15.09 -15.56 -1.53
C GLY A 331 15.77 -15.42 -2.89
N ILE A 332 14.98 -15.62 -3.96
CA ILE A 332 15.44 -15.55 -5.35
C ILE A 332 14.48 -14.63 -6.10
N ASP A 333 15.01 -13.53 -6.65
CA ASP A 333 14.25 -12.62 -7.51
C ASP A 333 14.05 -13.23 -8.91
N GLY A 334 13.03 -12.75 -9.64
CA GLY A 334 12.88 -13.07 -11.05
C GLY A 334 14.02 -12.45 -11.88
N PRO A 335 14.38 -13.05 -13.03
CA PRO A 335 15.38 -12.46 -13.91
C PRO A 335 14.88 -11.16 -14.55
N ASP A 336 15.75 -10.15 -14.62
CA ASP A 336 15.44 -8.85 -15.24
C ASP A 336 15.18 -8.93 -16.74
N LYS A 337 15.90 -9.83 -17.42
CA LYS A 337 15.90 -10.00 -18.88
C LYS A 337 14.83 -10.99 -19.34
N ASP A 338 14.67 -11.14 -20.65
CA ASP A 338 13.76 -12.11 -21.28
C ASP A 338 12.27 -11.87 -21.02
N GLN A 339 11.90 -10.61 -20.84
CA GLN A 339 10.52 -10.19 -20.59
C GLN A 339 10.00 -9.32 -21.73
N TYR A 340 9.16 -9.87 -22.58
CA TYR A 340 8.67 -9.20 -23.79
C TYR A 340 7.31 -9.73 -24.21
N GLY A 341 6.64 -8.97 -25.06
CA GLY A 341 5.39 -9.40 -25.65
C GLY A 341 5.13 -8.72 -26.98
N VAL A 342 4.22 -9.31 -27.75
CA VAL A 342 3.62 -8.74 -28.95
C VAL A 342 2.11 -8.93 -28.91
N ALA A 343 1.37 -7.94 -29.38
CA ALA A 343 -0.07 -8.01 -29.47
C ALA A 343 -0.54 -7.44 -30.80
N PHE A 344 -1.55 -8.06 -31.40
CA PHE A 344 -2.25 -7.53 -32.57
C PHE A 344 -3.72 -7.33 -32.19
N ARG A 345 -4.26 -6.16 -32.50
CA ARG A 345 -5.67 -5.82 -32.26
C ARG A 345 -6.31 -5.40 -33.57
N THR A 346 -7.55 -5.84 -33.78
CA THR A 346 -8.38 -5.40 -34.91
C THR A 346 -9.83 -5.32 -34.48
N PRO A 347 -10.57 -4.28 -34.87
CA PRO A 347 -12.01 -4.28 -34.73
C PRO A 347 -12.61 -5.41 -35.60
N VAL A 348 -13.73 -5.95 -35.15
CA VAL A 348 -14.56 -6.92 -35.86
C VAL A 348 -15.98 -6.38 -35.88
N GLU A 349 -16.32 -5.66 -36.95
CA GLU A 349 -17.60 -4.96 -37.09
C GLU A 349 -18.81 -5.88 -36.94
N SER A 350 -18.72 -7.12 -37.42
CA SER A 350 -19.80 -8.10 -37.33
C SER A 350 -20.14 -8.54 -35.90
N LEU A 351 -19.24 -8.31 -34.95
CA LEU A 351 -19.41 -8.62 -33.53
C LEU A 351 -19.62 -7.38 -32.67
N ASP A 352 -19.58 -6.18 -33.25
CA ASP A 352 -19.49 -4.90 -32.53
C ASP A 352 -18.44 -4.95 -31.41
N GLY A 353 -17.25 -5.48 -31.75
CA GLY A 353 -16.21 -5.80 -30.79
C GLY A 353 -14.81 -5.75 -31.37
N GLU A 354 -13.82 -6.05 -30.52
CA GLU A 354 -12.40 -6.12 -30.89
C GLU A 354 -11.89 -7.55 -30.73
N LEU A 355 -11.08 -8.01 -31.69
CA LEU A 355 -10.29 -9.21 -31.55
C LEU A 355 -8.84 -8.84 -31.24
N GLY A 356 -8.30 -9.43 -30.17
CA GLY A 356 -6.89 -9.29 -29.81
C GLY A 356 -6.16 -10.64 -29.80
N LEU A 357 -5.00 -10.70 -30.45
CA LEU A 357 -4.05 -11.80 -30.38
C LEU A 357 -2.83 -11.37 -29.57
N TYR A 358 -2.44 -12.17 -28.58
CA TYR A 358 -1.40 -11.80 -27.63
C TYR A 358 -0.38 -12.93 -27.46
N PHE A 359 0.90 -12.56 -27.45
CA PHE A 359 1.99 -13.40 -27.00
C PHE A 359 2.82 -12.64 -25.97
N MET A 360 3.11 -13.28 -24.85
CA MET A 360 3.91 -12.68 -23.78
C MET A 360 4.78 -13.72 -23.10
N LYS A 361 6.06 -13.38 -22.89
CA LYS A 361 6.99 -14.08 -22.00
C LYS A 361 7.33 -13.15 -20.84
N TYR A 362 7.11 -13.60 -19.60
CA TYR A 362 7.44 -12.83 -18.39
C TYR A 362 7.79 -13.78 -17.23
N SER A 363 8.45 -13.23 -16.21
CA SER A 363 8.74 -13.93 -14.96
C SER A 363 7.67 -13.60 -13.92
N SER A 364 7.16 -14.62 -13.20
CA SER A 364 6.10 -14.42 -12.19
C SER A 364 6.45 -13.29 -11.23
N ARG A 365 5.48 -12.40 -11.00
CA ARG A 365 5.58 -11.28 -10.04
C ARG A 365 4.96 -11.63 -8.70
N ILE A 366 4.15 -12.70 -8.67
CA ILE A 366 3.56 -13.22 -7.45
C ILE A 366 4.61 -14.12 -6.77
N PRO A 367 4.94 -13.87 -5.50
CA PRO A 367 5.96 -14.64 -4.80
C PRO A 367 5.49 -16.04 -4.43
N PHE A 368 6.42 -16.99 -4.42
CA PHE A 368 6.22 -18.34 -3.91
C PHE A 368 7.01 -18.52 -2.61
N ILE A 369 6.32 -18.88 -1.53
CA ILE A 369 6.95 -19.19 -0.25
C ILE A 369 7.40 -20.66 -0.29
N SER A 370 8.67 -20.92 0.04
CA SER A 370 9.21 -22.28 0.12
C SER A 370 10.00 -22.46 1.41
N GLY A 371 9.88 -23.66 2.00
CA GLY A 371 10.69 -24.09 3.14
C GLY A 371 11.85 -24.95 2.66
N ARG A 372 13.05 -24.70 3.18
CA ARG A 372 14.21 -25.58 2.98
C ARG A 372 14.51 -26.30 4.29
N SER A 373 14.46 -27.62 4.30
CA SER A 373 14.92 -28.41 5.44
C SER A 373 16.40 -28.78 5.28
N GLY A 374 17.16 -28.70 6.36
CA GLY A 374 18.58 -29.03 6.40
C GLY A 374 19.09 -29.06 7.85
N SER A 375 19.89 -30.06 8.19
CA SER A 375 20.31 -30.37 9.56
C SER A 375 21.34 -29.36 10.09
N ASN A 376 20.88 -28.34 10.81
CA ASN A 376 21.73 -27.59 11.73
C ASN A 376 21.28 -27.82 13.19
N ILE A 377 21.18 -29.09 13.60
CA ILE A 377 21.30 -29.42 15.03
C ILE A 377 22.79 -29.32 15.35
N ARG A 378 23.22 -28.17 15.86
CA ARG A 378 24.52 -28.05 16.53
C ARG A 378 24.28 -28.05 18.04
N LEU A 379 24.33 -29.23 18.63
CA LEU A 379 24.60 -29.39 20.05
C LEU A 379 26.04 -28.93 20.29
N SER A 380 26.23 -27.81 20.99
CA SER A 380 27.52 -27.50 21.61
C SER A 380 27.35 -27.58 23.12
N ALA A 381 27.81 -28.67 23.73
CA ALA A 381 28.14 -28.67 25.15
C ALA A 381 29.48 -27.94 25.29
N ARG A 382 29.53 -26.87 26.10
CA ARG A 382 30.79 -26.38 26.65
C ARG A 382 31.03 -27.10 27.97
N LEU A 383 32.17 -27.76 28.08
CA LEU A 383 32.73 -28.22 29.37
C LEU A 383 33.31 -27.02 30.12
#